data_AF-A0A5J4N5G6-F1
#
_entry.id   AF-A0A5J4N5G6-F1
#
_cell.length_a   1.000
_cell.length_b   1.000
_cell.length_c   1.000
_cell.angle_alpha   90.00
_cell.angle_beta   90.00
_cell.angle_gamma   90.00
#
_symmetry.space_group_name_H-M   'P 1'
#
loop_
_entity.id
_entity.type
_entity.pdbx_description
1 polymer ?
#
loop_
_entity_poly.entity_id
_entity_poly.type
_entity_poly.pdbx_seq_one_letter_code
_entity_poly.pdbx_strand_id
1 'polypeptide(L)'
;MISCVDSRVFPSQFLSVQPGQLYIVRNAGNFVPQANSSDQECNVLGTLELACIRNKVNDIVICGHSDCKVSLTDYEVSLDYSVGYF
;
A
#
# COMPACT_ATOMS: atom_id res chain seq x y z
N MET A 1 4.69 4.86 2.75
CA MET A 1 3.85 5.03 1.55
C MET A 1 3.51 3.68 0.97
N ILE A 2 2.25 3.50 0.57
CA ILE A 2 1.73 2.31 -0.10
C ILE A 2 1.29 2.76 -1.50
N SER A 3 1.85 2.17 -2.55
CA SER A 3 1.55 2.57 -3.94
C SER A 3 1.31 1.38 -4.86
N CYS A 4 0.83 1.65 -6.07
CA CYS A 4 0.69 0.60 -7.07
C CYS A 4 2.06 0.09 -7.57
N VAL A 5 2.11 -1.17 -7.99
CA VAL A 5 3.24 -1.77 -8.73
C VAL A 5 3.32 -1.32 -10.19
N ASP A 6 2.33 -0.55 -10.67
CA ASP A 6 2.36 0.05 -12.01
C ASP A 6 3.72 0.73 -12.26
N SER A 7 4.34 0.40 -13.39
CA SER A 7 5.70 0.85 -13.71
C SER A 7 5.82 2.36 -13.88
N ARG A 8 4.70 3.06 -14.12
CA ARG A 8 4.64 4.52 -14.20
C ARG A 8 4.68 5.19 -12.84
N VAL A 9 4.40 4.44 -11.75
CA VAL A 9 4.34 4.95 -10.38
C VAL A 9 5.58 4.52 -9.61
N PHE A 10 6.56 5.41 -9.49
CA PHE A 10 7.75 5.16 -8.70
C PHE A 10 7.93 6.26 -7.64
N PRO A 11 7.46 6.03 -6.40
CA PRO A 11 7.42 7.03 -5.33
C PRO A 11 8.71 7.84 -5.13
N SER A 12 9.87 7.19 -5.14
CA SER A 12 11.15 7.85 -4.90
C SER A 12 11.61 8.75 -6.06
N GLN A 13 10.95 8.71 -7.23
CA GLN A 13 11.27 9.61 -8.34
C GLN A 13 10.51 10.95 -8.28
N PHE A 14 9.27 10.95 -7.79
CA PHE A 14 8.45 12.16 -7.72
C PHE A 14 8.36 12.74 -6.31
N LEU A 15 8.64 11.95 -5.28
CA LEU A 15 8.92 12.47 -3.94
C LEU A 15 10.41 12.82 -3.88
N SER A 16 10.73 14.06 -3.50
CA SER A 16 12.10 14.49 -3.25
C SER A 16 12.64 13.95 -1.92
N VAL A 17 12.68 12.63 -1.79
CA VAL A 17 13.07 11.91 -0.56
C VAL A 17 14.47 11.31 -0.69
N GLN A 18 15.19 11.30 0.43
CA GLN A 18 16.50 10.67 0.57
C GLN A 18 16.39 9.25 1.15
N PRO A 19 17.41 8.39 0.95
CA PRO A 19 17.47 7.09 1.62
C PRO A 19 17.24 7.20 3.13
N GLY A 20 16.40 6.33 3.68
CA GLY A 20 16.01 6.33 5.09
C GLY A 20 14.84 7.24 5.45
N GLN A 21 14.34 8.08 4.53
CA GLN A 21 13.18 8.96 4.80
C GLN A 21 11.83 8.31 4.48
N LEU A 22 11.80 7.18 3.76
CA LEU A 22 10.56 6.59 3.27
C LEU A 22 10.56 5.06 3.39
N TYR A 23 9.54 4.54 4.08
CA TYR A 23 9.13 3.14 3.96
C TYR A 23 8.19 3.01 2.77
N ILE A 24 8.50 2.13 1.82
CA ILE A 24 7.71 1.94 0.60
C ILE A 24 7.24 0.49 0.51
N VAL A 25 5.93 0.29 0.35
CA VAL A 25 5.35 -0.98 -0.10
C VAL A 25 4.64 -0.73 -1.42
N ARG A 26 4.80 -1.66 -2.37
CA ARG A 26 4.11 -1.61 -3.64
C ARG A 26 3.35 -2.92 -3.87
N ASN A 27 2.06 -2.84 -4.14
CA ASN A 27 1.23 -3.98 -4.52
C ASN A 27 0.26 -3.59 -5.65
N ALA A 28 -0.44 -4.57 -6.23
CA ALA A 28 -1.44 -4.28 -7.26
C ALA A 28 -2.60 -3.49 -6.64
N GLY A 29 -2.91 -2.32 -7.19
CA GLY A 29 -4.04 -1.51 -6.75
C GLY A 29 -3.86 -0.82 -5.40
N ASN A 30 -2.62 -0.70 -4.89
CA ASN A 30 -2.29 0.04 -3.66
C ASN A 30 -3.16 -0.34 -2.45
N PHE A 31 -3.49 -1.62 -2.36
CA PHE A 31 -4.42 -2.19 -1.40
C PHE A 31 -3.81 -2.27 0.01
N VAL A 32 -4.66 -2.09 1.03
CA VAL A 32 -4.30 -2.27 2.44
C VAL A 32 -5.29 -3.26 3.06
N PRO A 33 -4.84 -4.47 3.47
CA PRO A 33 -5.73 -5.44 4.07
C PRO A 33 -6.18 -5.03 5.46
N GLN A 34 -7.32 -5.56 5.89
CA GLN A 34 -7.78 -5.44 7.27
C GLN A 34 -6.88 -6.25 8.21
N ALA A 35 -6.71 -5.78 9.45
CA ALA A 35 -5.85 -6.43 10.44
C ALA A 35 -6.26 -7.87 10.80
N ASN A 36 -7.51 -8.25 10.53
CA ASN A 36 -8.07 -9.57 10.86
C ASN A 36 -8.03 -10.55 9.68
N SER A 37 -7.41 -10.20 8.55
CA SER A 37 -7.20 -11.17 7.48
C SER A 37 -6.32 -12.31 8.00
N SER A 38 -6.74 -13.56 7.79
CA SER A 38 -6.03 -14.77 8.23
C SER A 38 -4.59 -14.89 7.69
N ASP A 39 -4.21 -14.05 6.73
CA ASP A 39 -2.86 -13.94 6.20
C ASP A 39 -1.96 -13.16 7.16
N GLN A 40 -1.35 -13.90 8.09
CA GLN A 40 -0.28 -13.42 8.96
C GLN A 40 0.98 -12.97 8.19
N GLU A 41 1.08 -13.28 6.90
CA GLU A 41 2.23 -12.98 6.03
C GLU A 41 1.95 -11.85 5.03
N CYS A 42 1.30 -10.77 5.45
CA CYS A 42 1.10 -9.61 4.60
C CYS A 42 2.27 -8.59 4.69
N ASN A 43 2.98 -8.39 3.58
CA ASN A 43 4.04 -7.37 3.47
C ASN A 43 3.58 -5.95 3.84
N VAL A 44 2.32 -5.61 3.59
CA VAL A 44 1.74 -4.31 3.98
C VAL A 44 1.66 -4.20 5.49
N LEU A 45 1.10 -5.22 6.17
CA LEU A 45 0.97 -5.22 7.63
C LEU A 45 2.34 -5.23 8.32
N GLY A 46 3.29 -6.05 7.85
CA GLY A 46 4.65 -6.07 8.39
C GLY A 46 5.37 -4.73 8.23
N THR A 47 5.15 -4.04 7.10
CA THR A 47 5.74 -2.70 6.91
C THR A 47 5.06 -1.65 7.76
N LEU A 48 3.74 -1.73 7.96
CA LEU A 48 3.02 -0.85 8.89
C LEU A 48 3.49 -1.07 10.33
N GLU A 49 3.73 -2.31 10.76
CA GLU A 49 4.29 -2.59 12.07
C GLU A 49 5.69 -1.96 12.23
N LEU A 50 6.58 -2.19 11.27
CA LEU A 50 7.92 -1.59 11.31
C LEU A 50 7.86 -0.06 11.29
N ALA A 51 7.11 0.53 10.37
CA ALA A 51 7.06 1.97 10.20
C ALA A 51 6.36 2.66 11.39
N CYS A 52 5.17 2.20 11.78
CA CYS A 52 4.35 2.87 12.78
C CYS A 52 4.75 2.52 14.21
N ILE A 53 4.99 1.23 14.50
CA ILE A 53 5.24 0.77 15.87
C ILE A 53 6.72 0.90 16.23
N ARG A 54 7.62 0.43 15.36
CA ARG A 54 9.06 0.45 15.66
C ARG A 54 9.69 1.80 15.38
N ASN A 55 9.34 2.44 14.26
CA ASN A 55 10.03 3.63 13.77
C ASN A 55 9.20 4.92 13.89
N LYS A 56 7.95 4.83 14.38
CA LYS A 56 7.08 5.96 14.74
C LYS A 56 6.96 7.01 13.64
N VAL A 57 6.70 6.57 12.41
CA VAL A 57 6.41 7.50 11.30
C VAL A 57 5.18 8.36 11.66
N ASN A 58 5.20 9.63 11.27
CA ASN A 58 4.09 10.55 11.53
C ASN A 58 2.95 10.39 10.52
N ASP A 59 3.30 10.00 9.28
CA ASP A 59 2.39 10.05 8.14
C ASP A 59 2.37 8.72 7.39
N ILE A 60 1.16 8.31 7.01
CA ILE A 60 0.92 7.17 6.12
C ILE A 60 0.22 7.72 4.88
N VAL A 61 0.83 7.50 3.72
CA VAL A 61 0.28 7.90 2.41
C VAL A 61 -0.08 6.67 1.61
N ILE A 62 -1.33 6.59 1.17
CA ILE A 62 -1.80 5.64 0.16
C ILE A 62 -1.88 6.39 -1.17
N CYS A 63 -1.19 5.91 -2.18
CA CYS A 63 -1.06 6.56 -3.47
C CYS A 63 -1.69 5.71 -4.58
N GLY A 64 -2.86 6.14 -5.02
CA GLY A 64 -3.48 5.67 -6.24
C GLY A 64 -2.89 6.32 -7.49
N HIS A 65 -3.38 5.90 -8.65
CA HIS A 65 -3.05 6.52 -9.93
C HIS A 65 -4.19 6.34 -10.94
N SER A 66 -4.26 7.25 -11.92
CA SER A 66 -5.17 7.16 -13.05
C SER A 66 -4.89 5.91 -13.90
N ASP A 67 -5.93 5.38 -14.53
CA ASP A 67 -5.87 4.16 -15.36
C ASP A 67 -5.22 2.98 -14.64
N CYS A 68 -5.54 2.82 -13.34
CA CYS A 68 -5.18 1.61 -12.61
C CYS A 68 -5.92 0.42 -13.21
N LYS A 69 -5.17 -0.61 -13.57
CA LYS A 69 -5.73 -1.82 -14.22
C LYS A 69 -6.39 -2.78 -13.23
N VAL A 70 -6.17 -2.58 -11.93
CA VAL A 70 -6.84 -3.37 -10.91
C VAL A 70 -8.25 -2.84 -10.78
N SER A 71 -9.20 -3.56 -11.38
CA SER A 71 -10.62 -3.35 -11.10
C SER A 71 -11.01 -4.17 -9.88
N LEU A 72 -11.77 -3.59 -8.95
CA LEU A 72 -12.31 -4.29 -7.78
C LEU A 72 -13.11 -5.55 -8.18
N THR A 73 -13.67 -5.57 -9.39
CA THR A 73 -14.39 -6.73 -9.94
C THR A 73 -13.52 -7.97 -10.16
N ASP A 74 -12.20 -7.83 -10.36
CA ASP A 74 -11.30 -8.99 -10.52
C ASP A 74 -10.88 -9.60 -9.16
N TYR A 75 -11.27 -8.99 -8.04
CA TYR A 75 -10.92 -9.40 -6.68
C TYR A 75 -12.09 -10.06 -5.90
N GLU A 76 -13.27 -10.26 -6.52
CA GLU A 76 -14.37 -11.00 -5.89
C GLU A 76 -14.07 -12.49 -5.65
N VAL A 77 -12.98 -13.04 -6.20
CA VAL A 77 -12.61 -14.45 -5.97
C VAL A 77 -12.00 -14.67 -4.58
N SER A 78 -11.65 -13.62 -3.82
CA SER A 78 -10.94 -13.84 -2.55
C SER A 78 -11.01 -12.70 -1.55
N LEU A 79 -12.20 -12.19 -1.24
CA LEU A 79 -12.66 -11.84 0.12
C LEU A 79 -13.56 -10.58 0.15
N ASP A 80 -14.61 -10.73 0.93
CA ASP A 80 -15.67 -9.79 1.28
C ASP A 80 -15.11 -8.55 2.03
N TYR A 81 -14.55 -7.56 1.32
CA TYR A 81 -13.98 -6.36 1.98
C TYR A 81 -14.32 -5.03 1.29
N SER A 82 -15.00 -4.16 2.03
CA SER A 82 -15.29 -2.79 1.66
C SER A 82 -14.05 -1.90 1.86
N VAL A 83 -13.52 -1.32 0.78
CA VAL A 83 -12.47 -0.29 0.85
C VAL A 83 -13.05 1.02 0.34
N GLY A 84 -13.10 2.02 1.22
CA GLY A 84 -13.45 3.38 0.84
C GLY A 84 -12.32 4.02 0.04
N TYR A 85 -12.68 4.59 -1.12
CA TYR A 85 -11.79 5.41 -1.94
C TYR A 85 -12.00 6.88 -1.60
N PHE A 86 -10.91 7.63 -1.45
CA PHE A 86 -10.88 9.08 -1.71
C PHE A 86 -10.08 9.31 -2.97
#